data_AF-A0A2V8S1D8-F1
#
_entry.id   AF-A0A2V8S1D8-F1
#
_cell.length_a   1.000
_cell.length_b   1.000
_cell.length_c   1.000
_cell.angle_alpha   90.00
_cell.angle_beta   90.00
_cell.angle_gamma   90.00
#
_symmetry.space_group_name_H-M   'P 1'
#
loop_
_entity.id
_entity.type
_entity.pdbx_description
1 polymer ?
#
loop_
_entity_poly.entity_id
_entity_poly.type
_entity_poly.pdbx_seq_one_letter_code
_entity_poly.pdbx_strand_id
1 'polypeptide(L)'
;MNERDFFDERPETKRANYSCPHCRERAEYEVRWLRRTKKQQLPRGASEQDRARFQKSRDYLVRVDDLLVCKNTRCRKRFEIPNSQSVVFI
;
A
#
# COMPACT_ATOMS: atom_id res chain seq x y z
N MET A 1 -6.66 -22.43 -1.17
CA MET A 1 -5.35 -21.82 -0.90
C MET A 1 -5.58 -20.34 -0.66
N ASN A 2 -5.04 -19.76 0.43
CA ASN A 2 -5.27 -18.34 0.72
C ASN A 2 -4.30 -17.48 -0.11
N GLU A 3 -4.73 -16.30 -0.56
CA GLU A 3 -3.87 -15.42 -1.37
C GLU A 3 -2.57 -15.05 -0.67
N ARG A 4 -2.56 -15.03 0.67
CA ARG A 4 -1.37 -14.82 1.52
C ARG A 4 -0.29 -15.88 1.35
N ASP A 5 -0.64 -17.07 0.85
CA ASP A 5 0.34 -18.14 0.63
C ASP A 5 1.26 -17.85 -0.56
N PHE A 6 0.83 -16.98 -1.50
CA PHE A 6 1.55 -16.68 -2.74
C PHE A 6 2.51 -15.49 -2.64
N PHE A 7 2.41 -14.66 -1.61
CA PHE A 7 3.19 -13.42 -1.50
C PHE A 7 3.96 -13.34 -0.18
N ASP A 8 5.13 -12.75 -0.24
CA ASP A 8 5.85 -12.25 0.93
C ASP A 8 5.37 -10.82 1.20
N GLU A 9 4.94 -10.57 2.43
CA GLU A 9 4.47 -9.26 2.87
C GLU A 9 5.60 -8.55 3.61
N ARG A 10 5.92 -7.31 3.22
CA ARG A 10 6.89 -6.46 3.91
C ARG A 10 6.32 -5.06 4.15
N PRO A 11 6.36 -4.54 5.38
CA PRO A 11 5.99 -3.15 5.62
C PRO A 11 7.06 -2.23 5.01
N GLU A 12 6.61 -1.17 4.37
CA GLU A 12 7.44 -0.13 3.74
C GLU A 12 6.85 1.24 4.11
N THR A 13 7.70 2.25 4.27
CA THR A 13 7.24 3.63 4.48
C THR A 13 7.71 4.47 3.32
N LYS A 14 6.77 5.18 2.67
CA LYS A 14 7.08 6.06 1.54
C LYS A 14 6.75 7.49 1.90
N ARG A 15 7.65 8.40 1.51
CA ARG A 15 7.45 9.84 1.64
C ARG A 15 6.64 10.35 0.47
N ALA A 16 5.61 11.13 0.76
CA ALA A 16 4.75 11.75 -0.24
C ALA A 16 4.32 13.15 0.21
N ASN A 17 4.26 14.07 -0.75
CA ASN A 17 3.82 15.43 -0.49
C ASN A 17 2.31 15.53 -0.63
N TYR A 18 1.63 16.00 0.43
CA TYR A 18 0.19 16.22 0.41
C TYR A 18 -0.16 17.64 0.84
N SER A 19 -1.24 18.15 0.26
CA SER A 19 -1.85 19.43 0.63
C SER A 19 -2.99 19.18 1.60
N CYS A 20 -2.99 19.85 2.76
CA CYS A 20 -4.09 19.74 3.71
C CYS A 20 -5.34 20.45 3.16
N PRO A 21 -6.52 19.81 3.08
CA PRO A 21 -7.73 20.46 2.56
C PRO A 21 -8.24 21.58 3.48
N HIS A 22 -7.86 21.58 4.76
CA HIS A 22 -8.34 22.55 5.76
C HIS A 22 -7.56 23.86 5.77
N CYS A 23 -6.22 23.80 5.63
CA CYS A 23 -5.35 24.96 5.72
C CYS A 23 -4.52 25.21 4.46
N ARG A 24 -4.61 24.33 3.45
CA ARG A 24 -3.90 24.37 2.16
C ARG A 24 -2.37 24.31 2.25
N GLU A 25 -1.84 24.09 3.44
CA GLU A 25 -0.41 23.86 3.64
C GLU A 25 0.01 22.54 2.98
N ARG A 26 1.09 22.60 2.18
CA ARG A 26 1.74 21.42 1.61
C ARG A 26 2.90 21.00 2.48
N ALA A 27 2.96 19.72 2.82
CA ALA A 27 4.07 19.16 3.56
C ALA A 27 4.38 17.73 3.08
N GLU A 28 5.56 17.26 3.42
CA GLU A 28 5.94 15.86 3.23
C GLU A 28 5.36 15.02 4.37
N TYR A 29 4.76 13.88 4.05
CA TYR A 29 4.21 12.91 5.00
C TYR A 29 4.80 11.54 4.74
N GLU A 30 4.94 10.78 5.81
CA GLU A 30 5.35 9.37 5.75
C GLU A 30 4.08 8.52 5.76
N VAL A 31 3.86 7.78 4.67
CA VAL A 31 2.72 6.90 4.49
C VAL A 31 3.20 5.48 4.57
N ARG A 32 2.53 4.65 5.36
CA ARG A 32 2.81 3.22 5.44
C ARG A 32 2.18 2.48 4.27
N TRP A 33 2.97 1.59 3.71
CA TRP A 33 2.63 0.69 2.61
C TRP A 33 2.96 -0.75 3.01
N LEU A 34 2.23 -1.70 2.47
CA LEU A 34 2.50 -3.12 2.55
C LEU A 34 2.89 -3.60 1.17
N ARG A 35 4.16 -3.95 0.99
CA ARG A 35 4.65 -4.56 -0.23
C ARG A 35 4.32 -6.03 -0.23
N ARG A 36 3.58 -6.45 -1.24
CA ARG A 36 3.30 -7.86 -1.54
C ARG A 36 4.14 -8.25 -2.75
N THR A 37 5.19 -8.99 -2.49
CA THR A 37 6.07 -9.54 -3.52
C THR A 37 5.72 -10.99 -3.75
N LYS A 38 5.54 -11.36 -5.02
CA LYS A 38 5.22 -12.72 -5.40
C LYS A 38 6.38 -13.64 -5.01
N LYS A 39 6.08 -14.74 -4.31
CA LYS A 39 7.08 -15.75 -3.97
C LYS A 39 7.67 -16.37 -5.23
N GLN A 40 8.90 -16.87 -5.18
CA GLN A 40 9.51 -17.51 -6.35
C GLN A 40 8.86 -18.87 -6.68
N GLN A 41 8.32 -19.57 -5.69
CA GLN A 41 7.75 -20.91 -5.85
C GLN A 41 6.36 -21.00 -5.21
N LEU A 42 5.45 -21.69 -5.90
CA LEU A 42 4.17 -22.09 -5.32
C LEU A 42 4.39 -23.17 -4.25
N PRO A 43 3.67 -23.14 -3.12
CA PRO A 43 3.70 -24.22 -2.15
C PRO A 43 3.33 -25.58 -2.78
N ARG A 44 3.98 -26.65 -2.32
CA ARG A 44 3.75 -28.01 -2.81
C ARG A 44 2.29 -28.40 -2.56
N GLY A 45 1.56 -28.79 -3.62
CA GLY A 45 0.14 -29.13 -3.55
C GLY A 45 -0.82 -28.10 -4.18
N ALA A 46 -0.31 -27.04 -4.79
CA ALA A 46 -1.14 -26.05 -5.49
C ALA A 46 -1.90 -26.66 -6.69
N SER A 47 -3.21 -26.37 -6.78
CA SER A 47 -4.06 -26.79 -7.90
C SER A 47 -3.68 -26.10 -9.21
N GLU A 48 -4.17 -26.58 -10.36
CA GLU A 48 -3.95 -25.88 -11.65
C GLU A 48 -4.52 -24.45 -11.67
N GLN A 49 -5.64 -24.20 -10.99
CA GLN A 49 -6.20 -22.85 -10.85
C GLN A 49 -5.26 -21.94 -10.05
N ASP A 50 -4.66 -22.45 -8.97
CA ASP A 50 -3.72 -21.69 -8.15
C ASP A 50 -2.46 -21.32 -8.95
N ARG A 51 -1.97 -22.24 -9.80
CA ARG A 51 -0.84 -21.99 -10.71
C ARG A 51 -1.16 -20.89 -11.72
N ALA A 52 -2.34 -20.91 -12.32
CA ALA A 52 -2.76 -19.88 -13.28
C ALA A 52 -2.90 -18.49 -12.61
N ARG A 53 -3.45 -18.43 -11.39
CA ARG A 53 -3.52 -17.19 -10.59
C ARG A 53 -2.14 -16.67 -10.22
N PHE A 54 -1.25 -17.56 -9.78
CA PHE A 54 0.13 -17.22 -9.47
C PHE A 54 0.87 -16.69 -10.70
N GLN A 55 0.75 -17.31 -11.87
CA GLN A 55 1.38 -16.82 -13.10
C GLN A 55 0.96 -15.39 -13.45
N LYS A 56 -0.33 -15.05 -13.26
CA LYS A 56 -0.87 -13.72 -13.55
C LYS A 56 -0.60 -12.69 -12.45
N SER A 57 -0.26 -13.13 -11.24
CA SER A 57 0.05 -12.23 -10.14
C SER A 57 1.32 -11.41 -10.38
N ARG A 58 1.26 -10.14 -9.98
CA ARG A 58 2.36 -9.18 -10.02
C ARG A 58 2.65 -8.67 -8.61
N ASP A 59 3.82 -8.08 -8.44
CA ASP A 59 4.15 -7.35 -7.22
C ASP A 59 3.31 -6.08 -7.11
N TYR A 60 2.85 -5.76 -5.90
CA TYR A 60 2.11 -4.53 -5.65
C TYR A 60 2.31 -4.02 -4.22
N LEU A 61 2.02 -2.74 -4.04
CA LEU A 61 1.98 -2.06 -2.76
C LEU A 61 0.52 -1.81 -2.39
N VAL A 62 0.16 -2.05 -1.14
CA VAL A 62 -1.13 -1.67 -0.56
C VAL A 62 -0.90 -0.57 0.46
N ARG A 63 -1.59 0.55 0.32
CA ARG A 63 -1.52 1.64 1.30
C ARG A 63 -2.20 1.19 2.60
N VAL A 64 -1.52 1.39 3.73
CA VAL A 64 -2.05 1.02 5.06
C VAL A 64 -2.70 2.21 5.76
N ASP A 65 -2.18 3.42 5.52
CA ASP A 65 -2.75 4.64 6.11
C ASP A 65 -3.79 5.27 5.19
N ASP A 66 -4.95 5.62 5.73
CA ASP A 66 -5.97 6.38 5.01
C ASP A 66 -6.08 7.84 5.46
N LEU A 67 -5.64 8.13 6.69
CA LEU A 67 -5.72 9.45 7.31
C LEU A 67 -4.32 9.94 7.70
N LEU A 68 -4.07 11.22 7.44
CA LEU A 68 -2.90 11.95 7.89
C LEU A 68 -3.30 13.08 8.83
N VAL A 69 -2.42 13.43 9.76
CA VAL A 69 -2.57 14.61 10.62
C VAL A 69 -1.77 15.75 10.03
N CYS A 70 -2.42 16.89 9.76
CA CYS A 70 -1.75 18.07 9.22
C CYS A 70 -0.54 18.47 10.09
N LYS A 71 0.64 18.59 9.47
CA LYS A 71 1.89 18.99 10.16
C LYS A 71 1.89 20.45 10.62
N ASN A 72 1.03 21.30 10.04
CA ASN A 72 0.88 22.68 10.49
C ASN A 72 0.33 22.71 11.92
N THR A 73 1.09 23.29 12.85
CA THR A 73 0.78 23.39 14.28
C THR A 73 -0.50 24.17 14.56
N ARG A 74 -0.89 25.10 13.69
CA ARG A 74 -2.15 25.87 13.82
C ARG A 74 -3.37 25.08 13.34
N CYS A 75 -3.20 24.08 12.48
CA CYS A 75 -4.29 23.31 11.90
C CYS A 75 -4.49 21.99 12.64
N ARG A 76 -3.48 21.10 12.63
CA ARG A 76 -3.49 19.77 13.27
C ARG A 76 -4.70 18.87 12.95
N LYS A 77 -5.54 19.24 11.98
CA LYS A 77 -6.72 18.46 11.58
C LYS A 77 -6.29 17.20 10.84
N ARG A 78 -7.07 16.13 11.02
CA ARG A 78 -6.96 14.92 10.22
C ARG A 78 -7.58 15.15 8.84
N PHE A 79 -6.98 14.55 7.82
CA PHE A 79 -7.50 14.55 6.47
C PHE A 79 -7.17 13.24 5.77
N GLU A 80 -8.03 12.82 4.85
CA GLU A 80 -7.82 11.64 4.03
C GLU A 80 -6.74 11.91 2.98
N ILE A 81 -5.92 10.88 2.69
CA ILE A 81 -4.90 10.99 1.65
C ILE A 81 -5.58 11.25 0.30
N PRO A 82 -5.35 12.42 -0.33
CA PRO A 82 -6.03 12.80 -1.55
C PRO A 82 -5.38 12.11 -2.76
N ASN A 83 -5.58 10.81 -2.88
CA ASN A 83 -5.44 10.02 -4.10
C ASN A 83 -6.08 8.65 -3.84
N SER A 84 -6.99 8.22 -4.71
CA SER A 84 -7.75 6.96 -4.59
C SER A 84 -6.90 5.72 -4.83
N GLN A 85 -5.61 5.87 -5.18
CA GLN A 85 -4.69 4.76 -5.36
C GLN A 85 -4.29 4.18 -4.00
N SER A 86 -5.10 3.24 -3.52
CA SER A 86 -4.80 2.35 -2.39
C SER A 86 -3.91 1.18 -2.80
N VAL A 87 -3.81 0.88 -4.10
CA VAL A 87 -2.99 -0.19 -4.67
C VAL A 87 -2.13 0.34 -5.82
N VAL A 88 -0.84 0.03 -5.78
CA VAL A 88 0.12 0.40 -6.83
C VAL A 88 0.89 -0.84 -7.27
N PHE A 89 0.82 -1.19 -8.56
CA PHE A 89 1.62 -2.28 -9.13
C PHE A 89 3.08 -1.85 -9.31
N ILE A 90 4.02 -2.74 -8.98
CA ILE A 90 5.46 -2.55 -9.17
C ILE A 90 5.92 -3.29 -10.44
#